data_AF-G5ND31-F1
#
_entry.id   AF-G5ND31-F1
#
_cell.length_a   1.000
_cell.length_b   1.000
_cell.length_c   1.000
_cell.angle_alpha   90.00
_cell.angle_beta   90.00
_cell.angle_gamma   90.00
#
_symmetry.space_group_name_H-M   'P 1'
#
loop_
_entity.id
_entity.type
_entity.pdbx_description
1 polymer ?
#
loop_
_entity_poly.entity_id
_entity_poly.type
_entity_poly.pdbx_seq_one_letter_code
_entity_poly.pdbx_strand_id
1 'polypeptide(L)'
;MAYPYQTQGFTLDNSGRRIVVDPVTRIEGHMRCEVNIDSNNVITNAVSTGTMWRGLEVILKGRDPRDAWAFVERICGVCTGTHALTSIRAVENALGIAI
;
A
#
# COMPACT_ATOMS: atom_id res chain seq x y z
N MET A 1 12.43 -12.31 21.98
CA MET A 1 11.31 -12.80 22.80
C MET A 1 10.11 -12.90 21.88
N ALA A 2 9.45 -14.05 21.83
CA ALA A 2 8.23 -14.20 21.06
C ALA A 2 7.08 -13.55 21.84
N TYR A 3 6.22 -12.80 21.15
CA TYR A 3 5.09 -12.09 21.77
C TYR A 3 3.79 -12.54 21.12
N PRO A 4 3.27 -13.72 21.47
CA PRO A 4 2.02 -14.18 20.92
C PRO A 4 0.87 -13.28 21.38
N TYR A 5 0.00 -12.88 20.46
CA TYR A 5 -1.23 -12.16 20.78
C TYR A 5 -2.37 -12.57 19.84
N GLN A 6 -3.60 -12.30 20.26
CA GLN A 6 -4.81 -12.65 19.52
C GLN A 6 -5.42 -11.41 18.88
N THR A 7 -5.78 -11.50 17.60
CA THR A 7 -6.58 -10.47 16.91
C THR A 7 -7.38 -11.11 15.78
N GLN A 8 -8.62 -10.68 15.58
CA GLN A 8 -9.49 -11.13 14.48
C GLN A 8 -9.66 -12.67 14.38
N GLY A 9 -9.49 -13.39 15.50
CA GLY A 9 -9.54 -14.86 15.55
C GLY A 9 -8.23 -15.57 15.17
N PHE A 10 -7.13 -14.84 14.96
CA PHE A 10 -5.81 -15.38 14.68
C PHE A 10 -4.88 -15.26 15.88
N THR A 11 -4.14 -16.34 16.16
CA THR A 11 -2.97 -16.29 17.03
C THR A 11 -1.78 -15.83 16.20
N LEU A 12 -1.28 -14.63 16.45
CA LEU A 12 -0.08 -14.14 15.80
C LEU A 12 1.12 -14.49 16.67
N ASP A 13 1.93 -15.44 16.22
CA ASP A 13 3.15 -15.89 16.93
C ASP A 13 4.39 -15.70 16.05
N ASN A 14 5.29 -14.84 16.50
CA ASN A 14 6.57 -14.54 15.86
C ASN A 14 7.74 -15.41 16.36
N SER A 15 7.45 -16.51 17.06
CA SER A 15 8.42 -17.58 17.36
C SER A 15 8.79 -18.38 16.09
N GLY A 16 9.50 -19.50 16.25
CA GLY A 16 9.83 -20.39 15.12
C GLY A 16 10.84 -19.82 14.13
N ARG A 17 10.84 -20.36 12.90
CA ARG A 17 11.78 -19.96 11.83
C ARG A 17 11.23 -18.76 11.06
N ARG A 18 12.03 -17.71 10.90
CA ARG A 18 11.71 -16.55 10.06
C ARG A 18 12.14 -16.77 8.61
N ILE A 19 11.25 -16.46 7.67
CA ILE A 19 11.49 -16.52 6.22
C ILE A 19 11.21 -15.13 5.64
N VAL A 20 12.06 -14.72 4.70
CA VAL A 20 12.00 -13.39 4.07
C VAL A 20 11.90 -13.55 2.55
N VAL A 21 10.93 -12.87 1.95
CA VAL A 21 10.81 -12.71 0.49
C VAL A 21 10.95 -11.22 0.17
N ASP A 22 12.13 -10.87 -0.32
CA ASP A 22 12.53 -9.51 -0.67
C ASP A 22 13.59 -9.59 -1.80
N PRO A 23 13.25 -9.27 -3.05
CA PRO A 23 12.00 -8.62 -3.48
C PRO A 23 10.83 -9.59 -3.64
N VAL A 24 9.60 -9.10 -3.37
CA VAL A 24 8.39 -9.70 -3.94
C VAL A 24 8.32 -9.31 -5.42
N THR A 25 8.32 -10.30 -6.32
CA THR A 25 8.36 -10.08 -7.77
C THR A 25 6.99 -10.27 -8.43
N ARG A 26 6.86 -9.87 -9.70
CA ARG A 26 5.60 -9.91 -10.50
C ARG A 26 4.44 -9.11 -9.88
N ILE A 27 4.78 -8.01 -9.21
CA ILE A 27 3.84 -7.01 -8.68
C ILE A 27 4.22 -5.62 -9.22
N GLU A 28 3.35 -4.63 -9.01
CA GLU A 28 3.73 -3.23 -9.13
C GLU A 28 4.42 -2.75 -7.84
N GLY A 29 5.41 -1.87 -7.97
CA GLY A 29 6.08 -1.24 -6.83
C GLY A 29 7.12 -2.10 -6.11
N HIS A 30 7.32 -1.81 -4.82
CA HIS A 30 8.32 -2.45 -3.96
C HIS A 30 7.69 -2.99 -2.68
N MET A 31 7.87 -4.28 -2.43
CA MET A 31 7.34 -4.95 -1.25
C MET A 31 8.36 -5.94 -0.69
N ARG A 32 8.39 -6.01 0.64
CA ARG A 32 9.02 -7.04 1.45
C ARG A 32 7.94 -7.80 2.21
N CYS A 33 8.00 -9.12 2.18
CA CYS A 33 7.15 -10.00 2.96
C CYS A 33 8.00 -10.85 3.90
N GLU A 34 7.63 -10.91 5.17
CA GLU A 34 8.28 -11.79 6.14
C GLU A 34 7.25 -12.63 6.86
N VAL A 35 7.60 -13.89 7.12
CA VAL A 35 6.73 -14.81 7.85
C VAL A 35 7.51 -15.56 8.91
N ASN A 36 6.82 -15.96 9.96
CA ASN A 36 7.28 -16.99 10.88
C ASN A 36 6.54 -18.28 10.58
N ILE A 37 7.26 -19.40 10.63
CA ILE A 37 6.68 -20.73 10.49
C ILE A 37 6.96 -21.60 11.71
N ASP A 38 5.99 -22.45 12.04
CA ASP A 38 6.12 -23.46 13.09
C ASP A 38 6.90 -24.70 12.61
N SER A 39 7.02 -25.72 13.47
CA SER A 39 7.69 -26.98 13.16
C SER A 39 7.00 -27.81 12.07
N ASN A 40 5.73 -27.53 11.79
CA ASN A 40 4.94 -28.19 10.74
C ASN A 40 4.97 -27.40 9.42
N ASN A 41 5.79 -26.35 9.34
CA ASN A 41 5.87 -25.40 8.22
C ASN A 41 4.57 -24.61 7.97
N VAL A 42 3.74 -24.40 8.99
CA VAL A 42 2.55 -23.54 8.91
C VAL A 42 2.94 -22.11 9.28
N ILE A 43 2.45 -21.12 8.51
CA ILE A 43 2.68 -19.70 8.81
C ILE A 43 1.89 -19.30 10.05
N THR A 44 2.58 -18.75 11.06
CA THR A 44 2.00 -18.31 12.34
C THR A 44 2.02 -16.79 12.53
N ASN A 45 2.82 -16.09 11.73
CA ASN A 45 2.87 -14.63 11.68
C ASN A 45 3.27 -14.18 10.28
N ALA A 46 2.74 -13.04 9.84
CA ALA A 46 3.05 -12.44 8.55
C ALA A 46 3.21 -10.92 8.69
N VAL A 47 4.22 -10.36 8.04
CA VAL A 47 4.56 -8.94 8.05
C VAL A 47 4.58 -8.43 6.61
N SER A 48 3.68 -7.50 6.29
CA SER A 48 3.61 -6.83 4.98
C SER A 48 4.29 -5.46 5.08
N THR A 49 5.33 -5.23 4.28
CA THR A 49 6.07 -3.96 4.26
C THR A 49 6.13 -3.40 2.85
N GLY A 50 5.51 -2.24 2.63
CA GLY A 50 5.75 -1.43 1.45
C GLY A 50 7.11 -0.74 1.58
N THR A 51 8.02 -1.01 0.65
CA THR A 51 9.42 -0.55 0.72
C THR A 51 9.69 0.67 -0.18
N MET A 52 8.65 1.46 -0.50
CA MET A 52 8.76 2.69 -1.28
C MET A 52 7.82 3.80 -0.80
N TRP A 53 8.20 5.05 -1.06
CA TRP A 53 7.37 6.24 -0.85
C TRP A 53 7.81 7.36 -1.79
N ARG A 54 6.86 8.19 -2.25
CA ARG A 54 7.13 9.35 -3.13
C ARG A 54 6.52 10.67 -2.65
N GLY A 55 5.53 10.64 -1.76
CA GLY A 55 4.98 11.85 -1.13
C GLY A 55 4.08 12.72 -2.02
N LEU A 56 3.28 12.13 -2.93
CA LEU A 56 2.40 12.90 -3.83
C LEU A 56 1.43 13.83 -3.09
N GLU A 57 0.92 13.43 -1.93
CA GLU A 57 0.05 14.26 -1.09
C GLU A 57 0.72 15.55 -0.63
N VAL A 58 2.03 15.48 -0.30
CA VAL A 58 2.83 16.66 0.06
C VAL A 58 3.11 17.50 -1.18
N ILE A 59 3.48 16.87 -2.29
CA ILE A 59 3.78 17.53 -3.56
C ILE A 59 2.58 18.30 -4.12
N LEU A 60 1.35 17.84 -3.87
CA LEU A 60 0.13 18.51 -4.33
C LEU A 60 -0.19 19.79 -3.55
N LYS A 61 0.37 20.00 -2.36
CA LYS A 61 0.09 21.21 -1.57
C LYS A 61 0.52 22.46 -2.35
N GLY A 62 -0.40 23.43 -2.43
CA GLY A 62 -0.16 24.70 -3.14
C GLY A 62 -0.27 24.63 -4.66
N ARG A 63 -0.61 23.48 -5.25
CA ARG A 63 -0.91 23.37 -6.68
C ARG A 63 -2.34 23.81 -6.98
N ASP A 64 -2.57 24.23 -8.22
CA ASP A 64 -3.91 24.48 -8.71
C ASP A 64 -4.72 23.17 -8.74
N PRO A 65 -5.95 23.12 -8.19
CA PRO A 65 -6.79 21.93 -8.22
C PRO A 65 -7.03 21.39 -9.64
N ARG A 66 -7.02 22.26 -10.65
CA ARG A 66 -7.20 21.88 -12.06
C ARG A 66 -6.05 21.04 -12.60
N ASP A 67 -4.86 21.17 -12.02
CA ASP A 67 -3.66 20.41 -12.41
C ASP A 67 -3.51 19.09 -11.65
N ALA A 68 -4.25 18.90 -10.54
CA ALA A 68 -4.06 17.80 -9.60
C ALA A 68 -4.13 16.43 -10.27
N TRP A 69 -5.03 16.24 -11.24
CA TRP A 69 -5.24 14.96 -11.94
C TRP A 69 -3.97 14.48 -12.66
N ALA A 70 -3.22 15.40 -13.27
CA ALA A 70 -2.01 15.07 -14.01
C ALA A 70 -0.89 14.60 -13.08
N PHE A 71 -0.81 15.14 -11.85
CA PHE A 71 0.14 14.70 -10.83
C PHE A 71 -0.24 13.34 -10.26
N VAL A 72 -1.51 13.17 -9.84
CA VAL A 72 -1.92 11.92 -9.18
C VAL A 72 -2.08 10.75 -10.14
N GLU A 73 -2.28 11.00 -11.44
CA GLU A 73 -2.19 9.95 -12.47
C GLU A 73 -0.86 9.18 -12.38
N ARG A 74 0.22 9.87 -12.01
CA ARG A 74 1.56 9.26 -11.85
C ARG A 74 1.73 8.56 -10.50
N ILE A 75 0.68 8.41 -9.69
CA ILE A 75 0.73 7.51 -8.53
C ILE A 75 0.94 6.08 -9.00
N CYS A 76 0.33 5.64 -10.10
CA CYS A 76 0.55 4.28 -10.58
C CYS A 76 0.35 4.19 -12.10
N GLY A 77 1.33 3.65 -12.80
CA GLY A 77 1.27 3.39 -14.24
C GLY A 77 0.53 2.11 -14.62
N VAL A 78 0.27 1.22 -13.66
CA VAL A 78 -0.48 -0.03 -13.90
C VAL A 78 -1.98 0.23 -13.86
N CYS A 79 -2.51 0.83 -12.79
CA CYS A 79 -3.91 1.30 -12.73
C CYS A 79 -4.07 2.69 -13.35
N THR A 80 -3.43 2.91 -14.50
CA THR A 80 -3.37 4.20 -15.20
C THR A 80 -4.77 4.80 -15.43
N GLY A 81 -4.90 6.12 -15.27
CA GLY A 81 -6.15 6.86 -15.41
C GLY A 81 -7.07 6.84 -14.18
N THR A 82 -7.04 5.81 -13.32
CA THR A 82 -8.00 5.74 -12.18
C THR A 82 -7.81 6.89 -11.18
N HIS A 83 -6.56 7.25 -10.90
CA HIS A 83 -6.24 8.37 -10.02
C HIS A 83 -6.58 9.71 -10.66
N ALA A 84 -6.40 9.87 -11.98
CA ALA A 84 -6.81 11.06 -12.70
C ALA A 84 -8.34 11.25 -12.63
N LEU A 85 -9.10 10.20 -12.95
CA LEU A 85 -10.57 10.22 -12.89
C LEU A 85 -11.08 10.55 -11.49
N THR A 86 -10.46 9.96 -10.46
CA THR A 86 -10.82 10.22 -9.06
C THR A 86 -10.51 11.67 -8.67
N SER A 87 -9.37 12.21 -9.12
CA SER A 87 -8.99 13.60 -8.88
C SER A 87 -9.97 14.58 -9.52
N ILE A 88 -10.36 14.33 -10.77
CA ILE A 88 -11.31 15.17 -11.49
C ILE A 88 -12.65 15.18 -10.76
N ARG A 89 -13.19 14.00 -10.44
CA ARG A 89 -14.44 13.87 -9.65
C ARG A 89 -14.36 14.56 -8.29
N ALA A 90 -13.22 14.48 -7.60
CA ALA A 90 -13.03 15.12 -6.31
C ALA A 90 -13.04 16.66 -6.43
N VAL A 91 -12.38 17.22 -7.45
CA VAL A 91 -12.34 18.67 -7.70
C VAL A 91 -13.69 19.18 -8.17
N GLU A 92 -14.36 18.47 -9.08
CA GLU A 92 -15.72 18.78 -9.53
C GLU A 92 -16.70 18.80 -8.36
N ASN A 93 -16.63 17.79 -7.48
CA ASN A 93 -17.45 17.74 -6.27
C ASN A 93 -17.17 18.92 -5.33
N ALA A 94 -15.90 19.27 -5.10
CA ALA A 94 -15.54 20.39 -4.25
C ALA A 94 -16.02 21.75 -4.79
N LEU A 95 -16.12 21.89 -6.11
CA LEU A 95 -16.57 23.12 -6.79
C LEU A 95 -18.05 23.10 -7.20
N GLY A 96 -18.77 22.00 -6.96
CA GLY A 96 -20.19 21.87 -7.34
C GLY A 96 -20.42 21.80 -8.85
N ILE A 97 -19.47 21.25 -9.62
CA ILE A 97 -19.55 21.13 -11.09
C ILE A 97 -20.32 19.85 -11.45
N ALA A 98 -21.31 19.98 -12.33
CA ALA A 98 -21.98 18.85 -12.98
C ALA A 98 -21.51 18.76 -14.44
N ILE A 99 -21.11 17.55 -14.86
CA ILE A 99 -20.65 17.22 -16.21
C ILE A 99 -21.74 16.57 -17.05
#